data_AF-Q2Y6Z6-F1
#
_entry.id   AF-Q2Y6Z6-F1
#
_cell.length_a   1.000
_cell.length_b   1.000
_cell.length_c   1.000
_cell.angle_alpha   90.00
_cell.angle_beta   90.00
_cell.angle_gamma   90.00
#
_symmetry.space_group_name_H-M   'P 1'
#
loop_
_entity.id
_entity.type
_entity.pdbx_description
1 polymer ?
#
loop_
_entity_poly.entity_id
_entity_poly.type
_entity_poly.pdbx_seq_one_letter_code
_entity_poly.pdbx_strand_id
1 'polypeptide(L)'
;MSEDNAWPWGLRKPNWDNWKSVKQARLWQSVALACDLDPASFQLFEQPQLARSFKEPPRQFEDLLGLAKASIGANSFLKLLSRSEEGLEESEVKLTNFATWLKSIQYPIPAQFPWQPEPITLSNLDWPWGRHETHLLRKLGGAAQRFWSNYDPSDPTTAPTNQQVIDWLKGEGVSERTAEIMATILRADGLPTGPRK
;
A
#
# COMPACT_ATOMS: atom_id res chain seq x y z
N MET A 1 -39.97 -0.69 17.95
CA MET A 1 -39.70 -1.89 18.76
C MET A 1 -39.43 -3.03 17.80
N SER A 2 -38.17 -3.43 17.64
CA SER A 2 -37.77 -4.76 17.18
C SER A 2 -36.32 -4.98 17.62
N GLU A 3 -36.24 -5.47 18.86
CA GLU A 3 -35.30 -6.47 19.36
C GLU A 3 -33.81 -6.27 19.08
N ASP A 4 -33.17 -5.60 20.04
CA ASP A 4 -31.81 -5.84 20.47
C ASP A 4 -31.57 -7.33 20.71
N ASN A 5 -31.10 -8.04 19.67
CA ASN A 5 -30.44 -9.33 19.83
C ASN A 5 -29.00 -9.09 20.31
N ALA A 6 -28.88 -8.47 21.49
CA ALA A 6 -27.63 -8.24 22.18
C ALA A 6 -27.21 -9.55 22.86
N TRP A 7 -26.34 -10.30 22.19
CA TRP A 7 -25.60 -11.39 22.82
C TRP A 7 -24.90 -10.84 24.07
N PRO A 8 -25.06 -11.44 25.27
CA PRO A 8 -24.50 -10.91 26.50
C PRO A 8 -22.96 -10.93 26.54
N TRP A 9 -22.31 -11.54 25.54
CA TRP A 9 -20.85 -11.63 25.38
C TRP A 9 -20.39 -11.34 23.94
N GLY A 10 -21.14 -10.51 23.20
CA GLY A 10 -20.77 -10.14 21.83
C GLY A 10 -19.44 -9.39 21.79
N LEU A 11 -18.55 -9.80 20.87
CA LEU A 11 -17.31 -9.06 20.59
C LEU A 11 -17.64 -7.58 20.41
N ARG A 12 -16.92 -6.71 21.12
CA ARG A 12 -17.22 -5.29 21.13
C ARG A 12 -16.83 -4.70 19.79
N LYS A 13 -17.65 -3.76 19.30
CA LYS A 13 -17.24 -2.94 18.15
C LYS A 13 -16.11 -2.00 18.56
N PRO A 14 -15.15 -1.72 17.67
CA PRO A 14 -14.07 -0.79 17.94
C PRO A 14 -14.62 0.59 18.29
N ASN A 15 -14.04 1.21 19.32
CA ASN A 15 -14.21 2.65 19.50
C ASN A 15 -13.33 3.40 18.48
N TRP A 16 -13.90 3.72 17.31
CA TRP A 16 -13.19 4.37 16.21
C TRP A 16 -12.56 5.73 16.56
N ASP A 17 -13.07 6.42 17.59
CA ASP A 17 -12.48 7.68 18.07
C ASP A 17 -11.08 7.50 18.66
N ASN A 18 -10.80 6.33 19.25
CA ASN A 18 -9.48 5.99 19.78
C ASN A 18 -8.50 5.63 18.66
N TRP A 19 -9.02 5.14 17.54
CA TRP A 19 -8.22 4.60 16.45
C TRP A 19 -7.95 5.60 15.33
N LYS A 20 -8.77 6.63 15.14
CA LYS A 20 -8.63 7.62 14.06
C LYS A 20 -7.25 8.32 13.99
N SER A 21 -6.58 8.49 15.13
CA SER A 21 -5.25 9.12 15.22
C SER A 21 -4.09 8.13 15.14
N VAL A 22 -4.38 6.83 15.22
CA VAL A 22 -3.36 5.77 15.22
C VAL A 22 -2.87 5.56 13.79
N LYS A 23 -1.55 5.53 13.59
CA LYS A 23 -0.93 5.38 12.26
C LYS A 23 -0.37 3.98 12.00
N GLN A 24 -0.05 3.25 13.06
CA GLN A 24 0.48 1.90 13.03
C GLN A 24 -0.10 1.09 14.18
N ALA A 25 -0.25 -0.20 13.97
CA ALA A 25 -0.71 -1.14 14.97
C ALA A 25 -0.07 -2.51 14.71
N ARG A 26 -0.22 -3.44 15.64
CA ARG A 26 0.16 -4.83 15.40
C ARG A 26 -0.70 -5.42 14.29
N LEU A 27 -0.16 -6.41 13.59
CA LEU A 27 -0.84 -7.05 12.47
C LEU A 27 -2.20 -7.62 12.89
N TRP A 28 -2.24 -8.36 14.01
CA TRP A 28 -3.49 -8.92 14.52
C TRP A 28 -4.52 -7.85 14.90
N GLN A 29 -4.09 -6.71 15.46
CA GLN A 29 -4.98 -5.59 15.81
C GLN A 29 -5.59 -4.98 14.55
N SER A 30 -4.78 -4.83 13.50
CA SER A 30 -5.21 -4.30 12.21
C SER A 30 -6.27 -5.21 11.58
N VAL A 31 -6.06 -6.53 11.65
CA VAL A 31 -7.03 -7.53 11.19
C VAL A 31 -8.32 -7.49 12.02
N ALA A 32 -8.23 -7.38 13.34
CA ALA A 32 -9.41 -7.25 14.20
C ALA A 32 -10.26 -6.03 13.80
N LEU A 33 -9.62 -4.87 13.59
CA LEU A 33 -10.30 -3.65 13.15
C LEU A 33 -10.96 -3.81 11.78
N ALA A 34 -10.33 -4.51 10.83
CA ALA A 34 -10.93 -4.80 9.52
C ALA A 34 -12.19 -5.69 9.62
N CYS A 35 -12.23 -6.58 10.62
CA CYS A 35 -13.40 -7.41 10.92
C CYS A 35 -14.46 -6.70 11.79
N ASP A 36 -14.35 -5.38 12.04
CA ASP A 36 -15.20 -4.62 12.96
C ASP A 36 -15.16 -5.17 14.42
N LEU A 37 -14.00 -5.66 14.85
CA LEU A 37 -13.76 -6.20 16.19
C LEU A 37 -12.79 -5.31 16.98
N ASP A 38 -13.15 -4.94 18.20
CA ASP A 38 -12.27 -4.19 19.10
C ASP A 38 -11.10 -5.09 19.55
N PRO A 39 -9.84 -4.71 19.29
CA PRO A 39 -8.67 -5.45 19.77
C PRO A 39 -8.66 -5.67 21.30
N ALA A 40 -9.27 -4.79 22.09
CA ALA A 40 -9.40 -4.98 23.54
C ALA A 40 -10.27 -6.20 23.90
N SER A 41 -11.16 -6.64 23.00
CA SER A 41 -11.93 -7.88 23.18
C SER A 41 -11.01 -9.11 23.20
N PHE A 42 -9.81 -9.00 22.62
CA PHE A 42 -8.86 -10.11 22.56
C PHE A 42 -7.90 -10.17 23.76
N GLN A 43 -7.78 -9.10 24.56
CA GLN A 43 -7.06 -9.16 25.85
C GLN A 43 -7.69 -10.18 26.82
N LEU A 44 -8.94 -10.54 26.60
CA LEU A 44 -9.65 -11.57 27.36
C LEU A 44 -9.08 -12.99 27.09
N PHE A 45 -8.40 -13.22 25.96
CA PHE A 45 -7.75 -14.51 25.66
C PHE A 45 -6.40 -14.68 26.38
N GLU A 46 -5.78 -13.60 26.87
CA GLU A 46 -4.59 -13.68 27.73
C GLU A 46 -4.93 -14.19 29.15
N GLN A 47 -6.22 -14.26 29.50
CA GLN A 47 -6.69 -14.83 30.76
C GLN A 47 -7.14 -16.29 30.57
N PRO A 48 -6.40 -17.30 31.07
CA PRO A 48 -6.67 -18.73 30.82
C PRO A 48 -8.06 -19.19 31.27
N GLN A 49 -8.61 -18.52 32.30
CA GLN A 49 -9.92 -18.80 32.88
C GLN A 49 -11.06 -18.37 31.94
N LEU A 50 -10.86 -17.25 31.22
CA LEU A 50 -11.84 -16.68 30.29
C LEU A 50 -11.72 -17.28 28.89
N ALA A 51 -10.50 -17.65 28.46
CA ALA A 51 -10.24 -18.34 27.20
C ALA A 51 -11.06 -19.64 27.03
N ARG A 52 -11.40 -20.33 28.12
CA ARG A 52 -12.29 -21.52 28.11
C ARG A 52 -13.74 -21.21 27.75
N SER A 53 -14.17 -19.97 27.94
CA SER A 53 -15.56 -19.52 27.72
C SER A 53 -15.76 -18.89 26.34
N PHE A 54 -14.67 -18.47 25.70
CA PHE A 54 -14.70 -17.98 24.32
C PHE A 54 -14.57 -19.16 23.36
N LYS A 55 -15.61 -19.41 22.57
CA LYS A 55 -15.44 -20.14 21.30
C LYS A 55 -14.42 -19.35 20.48
N GLU A 56 -13.53 -20.09 19.82
CA GLU A 56 -12.50 -19.66 18.88
C GLU A 56 -12.78 -18.29 18.23
N PRO A 57 -11.74 -17.47 17.99
CA PRO A 57 -11.91 -16.20 17.29
C PRO A 57 -12.72 -16.43 16.00
N PRO A 58 -13.54 -15.46 15.56
CA PRO A 58 -14.39 -15.65 14.39
C PRO A 58 -13.55 -16.12 13.20
N ARG A 59 -14.02 -17.13 12.45
CA ARG A 59 -13.28 -17.68 11.30
C ARG A 59 -12.80 -16.60 10.33
N GLN A 60 -13.61 -15.56 10.13
CA GLN A 60 -13.26 -14.40 9.30
C GLN A 60 -11.97 -13.71 9.74
N PHE A 61 -11.71 -13.64 11.05
CA PHE A 61 -10.48 -13.09 11.60
C PHE A 61 -9.29 -14.01 11.32
N GLU A 62 -9.42 -15.31 11.56
CA GLU A 62 -8.35 -16.29 11.31
C GLU A 62 -7.99 -16.37 9.83
N ASP A 63 -8.99 -16.41 8.94
CA ASP A 63 -8.81 -16.43 7.50
C ASP A 63 -8.07 -15.17 7.02
N LEU A 64 -8.51 -13.99 7.48
CA LEU A 64 -7.89 -12.72 7.10
C LEU A 64 -6.47 -12.58 7.67
N LEU A 65 -6.22 -13.05 8.90
CA LEU A 65 -4.88 -13.07 9.50
C LEU A 65 -3.96 -14.02 8.75
N GLY A 66 -4.44 -15.21 8.35
CA GLY A 66 -3.70 -16.15 7.53
C GLY A 66 -3.32 -15.56 6.17
N LEU A 67 -4.26 -14.90 5.49
CA LEU A 67 -4.02 -14.19 4.24
C LEU A 67 -3.02 -13.04 4.41
N ALA A 68 -3.12 -12.29 5.51
CA ALA A 68 -2.20 -11.20 5.81
C ALA A 68 -0.78 -11.72 6.02
N LYS A 69 -0.61 -12.78 6.82
CA LYS A 69 0.69 -13.44 7.04
C LYS A 69 1.30 -13.97 5.74
N ALA A 70 0.50 -14.59 4.88
CA ALA A 70 0.94 -15.09 3.57
C ALA A 70 1.33 -13.96 2.60
N SER A 71 0.71 -12.79 2.75
CA SER A 71 0.98 -11.61 1.91
C SER A 71 2.26 -10.87 2.31
N ILE A 72 2.78 -11.06 3.53
CA ILE A 72 4.00 -10.41 4.00
C ILE A 72 5.22 -11.04 3.30
N GLY A 73 5.90 -10.26 2.47
CA GLY A 73 7.13 -10.65 1.76
C GLY A 73 6.97 -10.99 0.29
N ALA A 74 5.74 -11.15 -0.22
CA ALA A 74 5.47 -11.46 -1.63
C ALA A 74 5.00 -10.21 -2.39
N ASN A 75 5.90 -9.25 -2.69
CA ASN A 75 5.61 -8.03 -3.47
C ASN A 75 4.27 -7.33 -3.14
N SER A 76 3.82 -7.46 -1.90
CA SER A 76 2.49 -7.05 -1.48
C SER A 76 2.53 -5.66 -0.86
N PHE A 77 1.40 -4.95 -0.95
CA PHE A 77 1.21 -3.64 -0.32
C PHE A 77 1.34 -3.71 1.21
N LEU A 78 1.20 -4.90 1.80
CA LEU A 78 1.36 -5.13 3.23
C LEU A 78 2.84 -5.24 3.62
N LYS A 79 3.37 -4.18 4.23
CA LYS A 79 4.76 -4.08 4.68
C LYS A 79 4.83 -3.99 6.20
N LEU A 80 5.72 -4.79 6.80
CA LEU A 80 6.07 -4.68 8.22
C LEU A 80 6.95 -3.45 8.45
N LEU A 81 6.64 -2.68 9.50
CA LEU A 81 7.48 -1.60 10.00
C LEU A 81 8.54 -2.14 10.96
N SER A 82 8.15 -3.08 11.82
CA SER A 82 9.03 -3.79 12.75
C SER A 82 8.62 -5.25 12.81
N ARG A 83 9.61 -6.13 12.97
CA ARG A 83 9.38 -7.57 13.10
C ARG A 83 9.48 -7.94 14.57
N SER A 84 8.45 -8.57 15.12
CA SER A 84 8.48 -9.15 16.47
C SER A 84 9.12 -10.54 16.45
N GLU A 85 9.82 -10.90 17.52
CA GLU A 85 10.33 -12.25 17.76
C GLU A 85 9.21 -13.23 18.16
N GLU A 86 8.09 -12.72 18.66
CA GLU A 86 6.92 -13.50 19.12
C GLU A 86 6.06 -14.01 17.96
N GLY A 87 6.17 -13.43 16.76
CA GLY A 87 5.41 -13.83 15.59
C GLY A 87 5.15 -12.69 14.59
N LEU A 88 4.63 -13.05 13.41
CA LEU A 88 4.24 -12.05 12.40
C LEU A 88 2.97 -11.29 12.83
N GLU A 89 2.10 -11.94 13.58
CA GLU A 89 0.89 -11.39 14.21
C GLU A 89 1.19 -10.21 15.13
N GLU A 90 2.28 -10.28 15.89
CA GLU A 90 2.74 -9.23 16.82
C GLU A 90 3.62 -8.18 16.13
N SER A 91 3.93 -8.36 14.85
CA SER A 91 4.73 -7.40 14.08
C SER A 91 3.90 -6.15 13.74
N GLU A 92 4.55 -4.99 13.70
CA GLU A 92 3.85 -3.73 13.46
C GLU A 92 3.69 -3.44 11.96
N VAL A 93 2.52 -2.94 11.59
CA VAL A 93 2.18 -2.51 10.22
C VAL A 93 1.63 -1.11 10.21
N LYS A 94 1.89 -0.38 9.13
CA LYS A 94 1.26 0.93 8.87
C LYS A 94 -0.19 0.70 8.44
N LEU A 95 -1.14 1.36 9.10
CA LEU A 95 -2.57 1.13 8.87
C LEU A 95 -3.02 1.58 7.47
N THR A 96 -2.35 2.56 6.88
CA THR A 96 -2.59 2.95 5.47
C THR A 96 -2.14 1.87 4.48
N ASN A 97 -1.00 1.21 4.73
CA ASN A 97 -0.51 0.11 3.89
C ASN A 97 -1.46 -1.09 3.99
N PHE A 98 -1.93 -1.37 5.20
CA PHE A 98 -2.92 -2.41 5.45
C PHE A 98 -4.25 -2.11 4.73
N ALA A 99 -4.73 -0.86 4.77
CA ALA A 99 -5.91 -0.43 4.01
C ALA A 99 -5.74 -0.61 2.49
N THR A 100 -4.57 -0.25 1.95
CA THR A 100 -4.23 -0.48 0.54
C THR A 100 -4.23 -1.96 0.20
N TRP A 101 -3.69 -2.81 1.08
CA TRP A 101 -3.72 -4.26 0.90
C TRP A 101 -5.15 -4.81 0.92
N LEU A 102 -6.00 -4.42 1.88
CA LEU A 102 -7.41 -4.84 1.93
C LEU A 102 -8.16 -4.50 0.64
N LYS A 103 -7.93 -3.30 0.10
CA LYS A 103 -8.48 -2.89 -1.19
C LYS A 103 -7.97 -3.77 -2.35
N SER A 104 -6.69 -4.15 -2.33
CA SER A 104 -6.11 -5.01 -3.37
C SER A 104 -6.72 -6.42 -3.41
N ILE A 105 -7.05 -6.98 -2.25
CA ILE A 105 -7.74 -8.28 -2.13
C ILE A 105 -9.27 -8.16 -2.20
N GLN A 106 -9.79 -6.94 -2.45
CA GLN A 106 -11.22 -6.62 -2.54
C GLN A 106 -12.02 -7.00 -1.27
N TYR A 107 -11.40 -6.92 -0.10
CA TYR A 107 -12.08 -7.24 1.16
C TYR A 107 -13.05 -6.13 1.57
N PRO A 108 -14.26 -6.44 2.07
CA PRO A 108 -15.22 -5.44 2.53
C PRO A 108 -14.69 -4.71 3.79
N ILE A 109 -14.45 -3.42 3.67
CA ILE A 109 -13.96 -2.58 4.77
C ILE A 109 -15.17 -1.95 5.51
N PRO A 110 -15.19 -1.92 6.85
CA PRO A 110 -16.23 -1.23 7.61
C PRO A 110 -16.34 0.26 7.24
N ALA A 111 -17.55 0.80 7.18
CA ALA A 111 -17.80 2.20 6.78
C ALA A 111 -17.13 3.24 7.70
N GLN A 112 -16.82 2.86 8.94
CA GLN A 112 -16.17 3.70 9.95
C GLN A 112 -14.64 3.60 9.93
N PHE A 113 -14.07 2.77 9.03
CA PHE A 113 -12.63 2.56 8.93
C PHE A 113 -11.93 3.84 8.43
N PRO A 114 -11.13 4.51 9.26
CA PRO A 114 -10.69 5.88 9.01
C PRO A 114 -9.54 5.99 8.00
N TRP A 115 -8.80 4.90 7.75
CA TRP A 115 -7.60 4.94 6.92
C TRP A 115 -7.92 4.76 5.45
N GLN A 116 -7.63 5.79 4.66
CA GLN A 116 -7.73 5.74 3.22
C GLN A 116 -6.52 4.98 2.63
N PRO A 117 -6.74 4.16 1.57
CA PRO A 117 -5.66 3.49 0.87
C PRO A 117 -4.73 4.54 0.26
N GLU A 118 -3.43 4.40 0.51
CA GLU A 118 -2.41 5.29 -0.05
C GLU A 118 -2.39 5.12 -1.58
N PRO A 119 -2.38 6.21 -2.37
CA PRO A 119 -2.29 6.10 -3.83
C PRO A 119 -1.00 5.34 -4.19
N ILE A 120 -1.13 4.39 -5.10
CA ILE A 120 -0.02 3.58 -5.58
C ILE A 120 0.92 4.51 -6.37
N THR A 121 1.95 5.02 -5.72
CA THR A 121 3.03 5.75 -6.37
C THR A 121 4.09 4.77 -6.89
N LEU A 122 4.79 5.10 -7.97
CA LEU A 122 5.89 4.27 -8.50
C LEU A 122 6.98 3.99 -7.45
N SER A 123 7.13 4.85 -6.45
CA SER A 123 8.00 4.63 -5.28
C SER A 123 7.53 3.50 -4.34
N ASN A 124 6.25 3.13 -4.40
CA ASN A 124 5.63 2.09 -3.57
C ASN A 124 5.48 0.74 -4.29
N LEU A 125 5.70 0.70 -5.62
CA LEU A 125 5.73 -0.53 -6.40
C LEU A 125 7.09 -1.21 -6.24
N ASP A 126 7.15 -2.24 -5.39
CA ASP A 126 8.26 -3.19 -5.43
C ASP A 126 8.08 -3.99 -6.73
N TRP A 127 8.87 -3.66 -7.75
CA TRP A 127 8.89 -4.38 -9.03
C TRP A 127 9.12 -5.89 -8.79
N PRO A 128 8.81 -6.79 -9.74
CA PRO A 128 9.11 -8.23 -9.61
C PRO A 128 10.58 -8.54 -9.32
N TRP A 129 11.50 -7.61 -9.59
CA TRP A 129 12.92 -7.67 -9.22
C TRP A 129 13.28 -6.87 -7.94
N GLY A 130 12.29 -6.52 -7.13
CA GLY A 130 12.43 -5.82 -5.86
C GLY A 130 12.81 -4.35 -6.00
N ARG A 131 13.50 -3.80 -4.98
CA ARG A 131 13.92 -2.39 -4.89
C ARG A 131 15.22 -2.08 -5.62
N HIS A 132 15.64 -2.94 -6.55
CA HIS A 132 16.87 -2.69 -7.28
C HIS A 132 16.67 -1.50 -8.22
N GLU A 133 17.15 -0.34 -7.79
CA GLU A 133 17.17 0.90 -8.56
C GLU A 133 18.63 1.25 -8.88
N THR A 134 18.94 1.35 -10.17
CA THR A 134 20.24 1.86 -10.63
C THR A 134 20.20 3.39 -10.69
N HIS A 135 21.38 4.02 -10.69
CA HIS A 135 21.46 5.48 -10.85
C HIS A 135 20.72 5.96 -12.11
N LEU A 136 20.84 5.25 -13.24
CA LEU A 136 20.17 5.64 -14.48
C LEU A 136 18.64 5.50 -14.37
N LEU A 137 18.13 4.46 -13.71
CA LEU A 137 16.69 4.32 -13.44
C LEU A 137 16.16 5.46 -12.58
N ARG A 138 16.92 5.90 -11.57
CA ARG A 138 16.56 7.08 -10.77
C ARG A 138 16.46 8.36 -11.61
N LYS A 139 17.43 8.58 -12.49
CA LYS A 139 17.41 9.72 -13.43
C LYS A 139 16.26 9.61 -14.43
N LEU A 140 15.93 8.40 -14.88
CA LEU A 140 14.79 8.13 -15.77
C LEU A 140 13.47 8.51 -15.10
N GLY A 141 13.26 8.07 -13.86
CA GLY A 141 12.08 8.42 -13.06
C GLY A 141 11.99 9.93 -12.81
N GLY A 142 13.12 10.59 -12.54
CA GLY A 142 13.16 12.06 -12.41
C GLY A 142 12.77 12.80 -13.69
N ALA A 143 13.26 12.35 -14.85
CA ALA A 143 12.86 12.91 -16.15
C ALA A 143 11.36 12.69 -16.44
N ALA A 144 10.83 11.50 -16.14
CA ALA A 144 9.42 11.20 -16.27
C ALA A 144 8.56 12.16 -15.43
N GLN A 145 8.91 12.33 -14.16
CA GLN A 145 8.19 13.23 -13.26
C GLN A 145 8.27 14.69 -13.71
N ARG A 146 9.42 15.14 -14.22
CA ARG A 146 9.60 16.53 -14.63
C ARG A 146 8.83 16.88 -15.90
N PHE A 147 8.85 16.00 -16.89
CA PHE A 147 8.39 16.32 -18.23
C PHE A 147 7.05 15.67 -18.62
N TRP A 148 6.68 14.57 -17.99
CA TRP A 148 5.50 13.78 -18.37
C TRP A 148 4.39 13.78 -17.32
N SER A 149 4.60 14.34 -16.12
CA SER A 149 3.55 14.38 -15.07
C SER A 149 2.29 15.16 -15.45
N ASN A 150 2.39 16.12 -16.38
CA ASN A 150 1.27 16.94 -16.85
C ASN A 150 0.93 16.70 -18.32
N TYR A 151 1.46 15.64 -18.93
CA TYR A 151 1.19 15.31 -20.32
C TYR A 151 -0.28 14.89 -20.49
N ASP A 152 -0.97 15.52 -21.44
CA ASP A 152 -2.32 15.17 -21.86
C ASP A 152 -2.27 14.41 -23.20
N PRO A 153 -2.68 13.12 -23.25
CA PRO A 153 -2.72 12.34 -24.49
C PRO A 153 -3.62 12.92 -25.58
N SER A 154 -4.59 13.76 -25.22
CA SER A 154 -5.51 14.42 -26.16
C SER A 154 -4.94 15.73 -26.73
N ASP A 155 -3.91 16.29 -26.10
CA ASP A 155 -3.21 17.50 -26.57
C ASP A 155 -1.70 17.24 -26.72
N PRO A 156 -1.23 16.89 -27.95
CA PRO A 156 0.18 16.63 -28.22
C PRO A 156 1.12 17.79 -27.94
N THR A 157 0.61 19.02 -27.81
CA THR A 157 1.46 20.20 -27.52
C THR A 157 1.95 20.22 -26.08
N THR A 158 1.31 19.45 -25.20
CA THR A 158 1.75 19.25 -23.81
C THR A 158 2.96 18.31 -23.69
N ALA A 159 3.31 17.60 -24.78
CA ALA A 159 4.45 16.69 -24.78
C ALA A 159 5.79 17.44 -24.83
N PRO A 160 6.79 17.03 -24.04
CA PRO A 160 8.15 17.55 -24.14
C PRO A 160 8.79 17.12 -25.47
N THR A 161 9.68 17.95 -25.99
CA THR A 161 10.57 17.53 -27.08
C THR A 161 11.66 16.59 -26.57
N ASN A 162 12.12 15.65 -27.42
CA ASN A 162 13.24 14.77 -27.05
C ASN A 162 14.48 15.58 -26.64
N GLN A 163 14.76 16.70 -27.31
CA GLN A 163 15.93 17.53 -27.00
C GLN A 163 15.86 18.13 -25.60
N GLN A 164 14.69 18.60 -25.16
CA GLN A 164 14.51 19.12 -23.79
C GLN A 164 14.80 18.05 -22.73
N VAL A 165 14.39 16.80 -22.98
CA VAL A 165 14.64 15.68 -22.08
C VAL A 165 16.13 15.32 -22.07
N ILE A 166 16.76 15.25 -23.26
CA ILE A 166 18.19 14.94 -23.41
C ILE A 166 19.06 15.97 -22.71
N ASP A 167 18.82 17.26 -22.94
CA ASP A 167 19.60 18.35 -22.36
C ASP A 167 19.54 18.34 -20.84
N TRP A 168 18.35 18.08 -20.28
CA TRP A 168 18.19 17.94 -18.84
C TRP A 168 18.95 16.73 -18.29
N LEU A 169 18.84 15.56 -18.94
CA LEU A 169 19.55 14.35 -18.52
C LEU A 169 21.07 14.53 -18.58
N LYS A 170 21.59 15.22 -19.60
CA LYS A 170 23.02 15.59 -19.69
C LYS A 170 23.44 16.50 -18.54
N GLY A 171 22.59 17.49 -18.19
CA GLY A 171 22.79 18.35 -17.01
C GLY A 171 22.84 17.58 -15.69
N GLU A 172 22.13 16.45 -15.61
CA GLU A 172 22.12 15.54 -14.47
C GLU A 172 23.29 14.54 -14.46
N GLY A 173 24.25 14.66 -15.38
CA GLY A 173 25.45 13.85 -15.46
C GLY A 173 25.31 12.55 -16.27
N VAL A 174 24.22 12.39 -17.04
CA VAL A 174 24.03 11.23 -17.94
C VAL A 174 24.79 11.44 -19.24
N SER A 175 25.45 10.40 -19.76
CA SER A 175 26.13 10.47 -21.06
C SER A 175 25.14 10.69 -22.19
N GLU A 176 25.55 11.40 -23.25
CA GLU A 176 24.69 11.77 -24.38
C GLU A 176 23.94 10.57 -24.99
N ARG A 177 24.66 9.50 -25.36
CA ARG A 177 24.04 8.28 -25.90
C ARG A 177 23.01 7.68 -24.95
N THR A 178 23.27 7.68 -23.63
CA THR A 178 22.33 7.14 -22.65
C THR A 178 21.11 8.05 -22.51
N ALA A 179 21.31 9.37 -22.51
CA ALA A 179 20.24 10.35 -22.46
C ALA A 179 19.30 10.25 -23.67
N GLU A 180 19.83 10.02 -24.87
CA GLU A 180 19.04 9.76 -26.08
C GLU A 180 18.16 8.51 -25.95
N ILE A 181 18.73 7.41 -25.46
CA ILE A 181 17.99 6.17 -25.22
C ILE A 181 16.90 6.40 -24.17
N MET A 182 17.23 7.05 -23.06
CA MET A 182 16.27 7.36 -21.99
C MET A 182 15.13 8.26 -22.49
N ALA A 183 15.42 9.30 -23.26
CA ALA A 183 14.41 10.16 -23.86
C ALA A 183 13.50 9.37 -24.83
N THR A 184 14.05 8.38 -25.54
CA THR A 184 13.27 7.49 -26.40
C THR A 184 12.39 6.56 -25.59
N ILE A 185 12.88 5.98 -24.49
CA ILE A 185 12.10 5.12 -23.58
C ILE A 185 10.92 5.88 -22.96
N LEU A 186 11.12 7.16 -22.60
CA LEU A 186 10.08 7.98 -21.96
C LEU A 186 9.01 8.51 -22.92
N ARG A 187 9.28 8.51 -24.21
CA ARG A 187 8.39 9.11 -25.21
C ARG A 187 7.08 8.34 -25.29
N ALA A 188 5.95 9.04 -25.18
CA ALA A 188 4.64 8.45 -25.37
C ALA A 188 4.47 7.87 -26.79
N ASP A 189 3.86 6.68 -26.86
CA ASP A 189 3.54 6.02 -28.12
C ASP A 189 2.56 6.86 -28.96
N GLY A 190 2.75 6.90 -30.28
CA GLY A 190 1.86 7.61 -31.21
C GLY A 190 2.19 9.09 -31.44
N LEU A 191 3.15 9.68 -30.71
CA LEU A 191 3.59 11.04 -31.00
C LEU A 191 4.32 11.13 -32.36
N PRO A 192 4.01 12.13 -33.21
CA PRO A 192 4.65 12.28 -34.51
C PRO A 192 6.16 12.46 -34.37
N THR A 193 6.92 11.65 -35.11
CA THR A 193 8.39 11.76 -35.13
C THR A 193 8.78 13.03 -35.91
N GLY A 194 9.55 13.91 -35.28
CA GLY A 194 10.06 15.11 -35.92
C GLY A 194 10.99 14.79 -37.11
N PRO A 195 11.39 15.81 -37.89
CA PRO A 195 12.27 15.63 -39.05
C PRO A 195 13.56 14.95 -38.59
N ARG A 196 13.89 13.79 -39.18
CA ARG A 196 15.21 13.18 -38.99
C ARG A 196 16.24 14.06 -39.72
N LYS A 197 17.20 14.61 -38.96
CA LYS A 197 18.39 15.24 -39.51
C LYS A 197 19.43 14.20 -39.88
#